data_AF-A0A2X3K4P0-F1
#
_entry.id   AF-A0A2X3K4P0-F1
#
_cell.length_a   1.000
_cell.length_b   1.000
_cell.length_c   1.000
_cell.angle_alpha   90.00
_cell.angle_beta   90.00
_cell.angle_gamma   90.00
#
_symmetry.space_group_name_H-M   'P 1'
#
loop_
_entity.id
_entity.type
_entity.pdbx_description
1 polymer ?
#
loop_
_entity_poly.entity_id
_entity_poly.type
_entity_poly.pdbx_seq_one_letter_code
_entity_poly.pdbx_strand_id
1 'polypeptide(L)'
;MSQIRSPICKLSPPHHAYYYSGISDILTLDETIKRNPQALVQLCLGAFKAGMREFTANVSGNDLVRVTGYMVRLSDLEKYRARRFTHQHHLAGRRSRTQHSYSGTPSRA
;
A
#
# COMPACT_ATOMS: atom_id res chain seq x y z
N MET A 1 -17.51 13.00 22.02
CA MET A 1 -17.01 11.63 21.73
C MET A 1 -17.38 11.29 20.29
N SER A 2 -16.54 11.67 19.30
CA SER A 2 -16.83 11.37 17.89
C SER A 2 -16.50 9.92 17.58
N GLN A 3 -17.46 9.16 17.07
CA GLN A 3 -17.18 7.88 16.43
C GLN A 3 -16.21 8.12 15.28
N ILE A 4 -15.19 7.27 15.16
CA ILE A 4 -14.28 7.25 14.03
C ILE A 4 -15.10 6.87 12.80
N ARG A 5 -15.57 7.89 12.07
CA ARG A 5 -16.28 7.74 10.79
C ARG A 5 -15.25 7.53 9.68
N SER A 6 -14.40 6.51 9.80
CA SER A 6 -13.46 6.18 8.73
C SER A 6 -14.25 5.66 7.53
N PRO A 7 -14.16 6.30 6.34
CA PRO A 7 -14.92 5.90 5.16
C PRO A 7 -14.57 4.47 4.71
N ILE A 8 -13.37 3.99 5.02
CA ILE A 8 -12.87 2.67 4.64
C ILE A 8 -13.76 1.53 5.18
N CYS A 9 -14.22 1.62 6.43
CA CYS A 9 -15.09 0.60 7.03
C CYS A 9 -16.50 0.55 6.42
N LYS A 10 -16.86 1.48 5.52
CA LYS A 10 -18.17 1.48 4.84
C LYS A 10 -18.14 0.86 3.45
N LEU A 11 -16.99 0.87 2.76
CA LEU A 11 -16.89 0.41 1.37
C LEU A 11 -16.59 -1.08 1.23
N SER A 12 -15.68 -1.61 2.05
CA SER A 12 -15.29 -3.02 1.95
C SER A 12 -16.35 -4.05 2.40
N PRO A 13 -17.12 -3.83 3.49
CA PRO A 13 -17.94 -4.90 4.08
C PRO A 13 -18.89 -5.65 3.14
N PRO A 14 -19.59 -5.01 2.18
CA PRO A 14 -20.44 -5.73 1.23
C PRO A 14 -19.69 -6.82 0.46
N HIS A 15 -18.42 -6.58 0.11
CA HIS A 15 -17.60 -7.55 -0.62
C HIS A 15 -17.25 -8.77 0.23
N HIS A 16 -17.11 -8.60 1.56
CA HIS A 16 -16.79 -9.73 2.43
C HIS A 16 -17.89 -10.79 2.39
N ALA A 17 -19.15 -10.46 2.14
CA ALA A 17 -20.22 -11.47 2.11
C ALA A 17 -20.09 -12.47 0.94
N TYR A 18 -19.52 -12.06 -0.21
CA TYR A 18 -19.55 -12.84 -1.45
C TYR A 18 -18.43 -13.88 -1.56
N TYR A 19 -17.33 -13.74 -0.81
CA TYR A 19 -16.18 -14.64 -0.92
C TYR A 19 -16.16 -15.66 0.22
N TYR A 20 -16.57 -16.90 -0.05
CA TYR A 20 -16.59 -17.95 0.98
C TYR A 20 -15.21 -18.23 1.59
N SER A 21 -14.15 -18.14 0.78
CA SER A 21 -12.75 -18.33 1.21
C SER A 21 -12.20 -17.24 2.14
N GLY A 22 -12.95 -16.15 2.37
CA GLY A 22 -12.47 -15.00 3.13
C GLY A 22 -11.78 -13.96 2.25
N ILE A 23 -11.95 -12.68 2.61
CA ILE A 23 -11.11 -11.57 2.17
C ILE A 23 -10.73 -10.75 3.40
N SER A 24 -9.54 -10.14 3.35
CA SER A 24 -8.96 -9.36 4.44
C SER A 24 -8.45 -8.05 3.88
N ASP A 25 -8.81 -6.95 4.53
CA ASP A 25 -8.31 -5.62 4.17
C ASP A 25 -7.03 -5.28 4.93
N ILE A 26 -6.15 -4.51 4.29
CA ILE A 26 -4.95 -3.98 4.93
C ILE A 26 -5.13 -2.48 5.13
N LEU A 27 -5.19 -2.05 6.39
CA LEU A 27 -5.32 -0.66 6.80
C LEU A 27 -3.95 -0.14 7.25
N THR A 28 -3.62 1.08 6.85
CA THR A 28 -2.46 1.79 7.38
C THR A 28 -2.93 2.80 8.42
N LEU A 29 -2.49 2.63 9.66
CA LEU A 29 -2.80 3.51 10.78
C LEU A 29 -1.63 4.46 11.03
N ASP A 30 -1.97 5.69 11.38
CA ASP A 30 -1.00 6.68 11.82
C ASP A 30 -0.51 6.39 13.26
N GLU A 31 0.69 6.87 13.60
CA GLU A 31 1.32 6.65 14.90
C GLU A 31 0.52 7.23 16.07
N THR A 32 -0.35 8.21 15.83
CA THR A 32 -1.28 8.76 16.83
C THR A 32 -2.12 7.70 17.52
N ILE A 33 -2.35 6.53 16.87
CA ILE A 33 -3.06 5.41 17.48
C ILE A 33 -2.36 4.87 18.74
N LYS A 34 -1.03 5.00 18.85
CA LYS A 34 -0.25 4.61 20.04
C LYS A 34 -0.63 5.47 21.26
N ARG A 35 -1.02 6.74 21.03
CA ARG A 35 -1.43 7.69 22.08
C ARG A 35 -2.92 7.60 22.41
N ASN A 36 -3.72 6.96 21.56
CA ASN A 36 -5.14 6.76 21.75
C ASN A 36 -5.55 5.31 21.39
N PRO A 37 -5.21 4.32 22.23
CA PRO A 37 -5.56 2.92 21.95
C PRO A 37 -7.07 2.67 21.93
N GLN A 38 -7.86 3.52 22.61
CA GLN A 38 -9.33 3.43 22.58
C GLN A 38 -9.88 3.66 21.16
N ALA A 39 -9.23 4.50 20.36
CA ALA A 39 -9.59 4.69 18.96
C ALA A 39 -9.43 3.39 18.14
N LEU A 40 -8.42 2.57 18.43
CA LEU A 40 -8.25 1.27 17.77
C LEU A 40 -9.39 0.32 18.11
N VAL A 41 -9.79 0.27 19.39
CA VAL A 41 -10.93 -0.55 19.82
C VAL A 41 -12.21 -0.10 19.12
N GLN A 42 -12.47 1.21 19.04
CA GLN A 42 -13.63 1.75 18.33
C GLN A 42 -13.60 1.43 16.83
N LEU A 43 -12.42 1.44 16.21
CA LEU A 43 -12.24 1.03 14.82
C LEU A 43 -12.59 -0.45 14.64
N CYS A 44 -12.07 -1.35 15.50
CA CYS A 44 -12.38 -2.77 15.45
C CYS A 44 -13.89 -3.03 15.60
N LEU A 45 -14.52 -2.42 16.61
CA LEU A 45 -15.95 -2.56 16.85
C LEU A 45 -16.79 -2.01 15.69
N GLY A 46 -16.41 -0.86 15.13
CA GLY A 46 -17.06 -0.26 13.97
C GLY A 46 -16.92 -1.11 12.71
N ALA A 47 -15.74 -1.67 12.45
CA ALA A 47 -15.45 -2.53 11.31
C ALA A 47 -16.28 -3.82 11.35
N PHE A 48 -16.30 -4.51 12.50
CA PHE A 48 -17.10 -5.74 12.65
C PHE A 48 -18.59 -5.45 12.58
N LYS A 49 -19.07 -4.35 13.19
CA LYS A 49 -20.48 -3.93 13.07
C LYS A 49 -20.88 -3.61 11.63
N ALA A 50 -19.94 -3.12 10.83
CA ALA A 50 -20.18 -2.83 9.41
C ALA A 50 -20.19 -4.10 8.53
N GLY A 51 -19.75 -5.26 9.05
CA GLY A 51 -19.73 -6.54 8.33
C GLY A 51 -18.36 -6.97 7.80
N MET A 52 -17.27 -6.31 8.21
CA MET A 52 -15.93 -6.80 7.92
C MET A 52 -15.68 -8.11 8.68
N ARG A 53 -15.11 -9.11 8.00
CA ARG A 53 -14.79 -10.41 8.62
C ARG A 53 -13.37 -10.47 9.16
N GLU A 54 -12.44 -9.80 8.47
CA GLU A 54 -11.03 -9.76 8.84
C GLU A 54 -10.40 -8.48 8.28
N PHE A 55 -9.47 -7.90 9.03
CA PHE A 55 -8.56 -6.89 8.51
C PHE A 55 -7.23 -6.97 9.27
N THR A 56 -6.17 -6.51 8.63
CA THR A 56 -4.86 -6.28 9.26
C THR A 56 -4.59 -4.77 9.31
N ALA A 57 -3.95 -4.31 10.38
CA ALA A 57 -3.55 -2.92 10.52
C ALA A 57 -2.02 -2.80 10.65
N ASN A 58 -1.39 -2.06 9.74
CA ASN A 58 0.01 -1.65 9.85
C ASN A 58 0.06 -0.29 10.53
N VAL A 59 0.79 -0.14 11.63
CA VAL A 59 1.06 1.17 12.21
C VAL A 59 2.32 1.74 11.55
N SER A 60 2.28 3.01 11.15
CA SER A 60 3.45 3.68 10.60
C SER A 60 4.65 3.61 11.56
N GLY A 61 5.86 3.54 10.98
CA GLY A 61 7.11 3.44 11.74
C GLY A 61 7.55 2.02 12.13
N ASN A 62 6.83 0.96 11.70
CA ASN A 62 7.28 -0.43 11.91
C ASN A 62 7.99 -1.00 10.66
N ASP A 63 9.06 -1.77 10.87
CA ASP A 63 9.79 -2.44 9.76
C ASP A 63 8.98 -3.61 9.17
N LEU A 64 8.03 -4.17 9.92
CA LEU A 64 7.25 -5.32 9.50
C LEU A 64 5.86 -4.90 9.00
N VAL A 65 5.57 -5.20 7.73
CA VAL A 65 4.31 -4.83 7.06
C VAL A 65 3.57 -6.05 6.53
N ARG A 66 2.23 -6.02 6.63
CA ARG A 66 1.35 -7.00 6.00
C ARG A 66 1.21 -6.73 4.50
N VAL A 67 1.48 -7.73 3.66
CA VAL A 67 1.29 -7.70 2.21
C VAL A 67 0.56 -8.97 1.79
N THR A 68 -0.70 -8.84 1.36
CA THR A 68 -1.53 -9.92 0.77
C THR A 68 -1.37 -11.29 1.45
N GLY A 69 -1.43 -11.34 2.78
CA GLY A 69 -1.32 -12.59 3.55
C GLY A 69 0.08 -12.96 4.06
N TYR A 70 1.12 -12.17 3.75
CA TYR A 70 2.49 -12.37 4.23
C TYR A 70 2.97 -11.20 5.08
N MET A 71 3.95 -11.45 5.96
CA MET A 71 4.70 -10.38 6.64
C MET A 71 6.03 -10.17 5.92
N VAL A 72 6.33 -8.92 5.60
CA VAL A 72 7.55 -8.53 4.87
C VAL A 72 8.28 -7.47 5.68
N ARG A 73 9.61 -7.59 5.76
CA ARG A 73 10.47 -6.53 6.30
C ARG A 73 10.74 -5.47 5.23
N LEU A 74 10.47 -4.22 5.54
CA LEU A 74 10.74 -3.09 4.65
C LEU A 74 12.24 -2.98 4.36
N SER A 75 13.08 -3.22 5.36
CA SER A 75 14.55 -3.25 5.24
C SER A 75 15.06 -4.27 4.20
N ASP A 76 14.37 -5.40 4.01
CA ASP A 76 14.73 -6.38 2.99
C ASP A 76 14.28 -5.94 1.59
N LEU A 77 13.14 -5.25 1.50
CA LEU A 77 12.68 -4.65 0.25
C LEU A 77 13.61 -3.54 -0.22
N GLU A 78 14.14 -2.72 0.69
CA GLU A 78 15.14 -1.70 0.38
C GLU A 78 16.43 -2.30 -0.18
N LYS A 79 16.97 -3.35 0.46
CA LYS A 79 18.14 -4.10 -0.05
C LYS A 79 17.87 -4.69 -1.43
N TYR A 80 16.68 -5.23 -1.65
CA TYR A 80 16.28 -5.78 -2.95
C TYR A 80 16.22 -4.70 -4.03
N ARG A 81 15.63 -3.53 -3.72
CA ARG A 81 15.61 -2.38 -4.63
C ARG A 81 17.03 -1.91 -4.97
N ALA A 82 17.89 -1.72 -3.97
CA ALA A 82 19.28 -1.32 -4.15
C ALA A 82 20.04 -2.28 -5.07
N ARG A 83 19.92 -3.60 -4.85
CA ARG A 83 20.54 -4.62 -5.72
C ARG A 83 20.02 -4.58 -7.15
N ARG A 84 18.73 -4.32 -7.38
CA ARG A 84 18.16 -4.19 -8.73
C ARG A 84 18.75 -3.01 -9.49
N PHE A 85 18.96 -1.88 -8.84
CA PHE A 85 19.61 -0.72 -9.48
C PHE A 85 21.06 -1.00 -9.87
N THR A 86 21.82 -1.74 -9.06
CA THR A 86 23.21 -2.13 -9.37
C THR A 86 23.30 -3.03 -10.61
N HIS A 87 22.41 -4.02 -10.76
CA HIS A 87 22.40 -4.89 -11.94
C HIS A 87 21.90 -4.20 -13.21
N GLN A 88 20.97 -3.24 -13.11
CA GLN A 88 20.51 -2.46 -14.26
C GLN A 88 21.58 -1.48 -14.76
N HIS A 89 22.36 -0.85 -13.87
CA HIS A 89 23.48 0.00 -14.29
C HIS A 89 24.56 -0.77 -15.07
N HIS A 90 24.77 -2.06 -14.77
CA HIS A 90 25.72 -2.89 -15.51
C HIS A 90 25.23 -3.24 -16.94
N LEU A 91 23.91 -3.27 -17.17
CA LEU A 91 23.31 -3.56 -18.49
C LEU A 91 22.99 -2.30 -19.32
N ALA A 92 22.94 -1.12 -18.70
CA ALA A 92 22.70 0.16 -19.38
C ALA A 92 23.97 0.78 -20.01
N GLY A 93 25.15 0.19 -19.82
CA GLY A 93 26.45 0.69 -20.33
C GLY A 93 26.77 0.38 -21.80
N ARG A 94 25.87 -0.30 -22.55
CA ARG A 94 26.06 -0.61 -23.98
C ARG A 94 24.83 -0.22 -24.80
N ARG A 95 24.55 1.08 -24.92
CA ARG A 95 23.82 1.59 -26.10
C ARG A 95 24.51 2.84 -26.63
N SER A 96 25.23 2.60 -27.72
CA SER A 96 25.81 3.59 -28.61
C SER A 96 24.77 4.63 -29.03
N ARG A 97 25.24 5.87 -28.93
CA ARG A 97 24.63 7.11 -29.39
C ARG A 97 24.32 7.03 -30.89
N THR A 98 23.04 6.91 -31.26
CA THR A 98 22.53 7.37 -32.55
C THR A 98 21.44 8.40 -32.27
N GLN A 99 21.84 9.68 -32.31
CA GLN A 99 20.90 10.79 -32.37
C GLN A 99 20.22 10.73 -33.73
N HIS A 100 18.93 10.41 -33.78
CA HIS A 100 18.09 10.70 -34.94
C HIS A 100 17.43 12.06 -34.71
N SER A 101 17.88 13.02 -35.49
CA SER A 101 17.39 14.39 -35.56
C SER A 101 15.96 14.37 -36.09
N TYR A 102 14.97 14.74 -35.27
CA TYR A 102 13.64 15.06 -35.77
C TYR A 102 13.64 16.55 -36.19
N SER A 103 13.79 16.80 -37.49
CA SER A 103 13.48 18.10 -38.08
C SER A 103 11.95 18.22 -38.22
N GLY A 104 11.30 18.83 -37.24
CA GLY A 104 9.88 19.18 -37.32
C GLY A 104 9.69 20.37 -38.26
N THR A 105 8.90 20.20 -39.31
CA THR A 105 8.35 21.28 -40.13
C THR A 105 7.19 21.97 -39.38
N PRO A 106 7.13 23.31 -39.30
CA PRO A 106 6.02 23.98 -38.64
C PRO A 106 4.81 24.02 -39.58
N SER A 107 3.72 23.35 -39.18
CA SER A 107 2.39 23.53 -39.78
C SER A 107 1.85 24.90 -39.37
N ARG A 108 1.55 25.73 -40.38
CA ARG A 108 0.94 27.06 -40.27
C ARG A 108 -0.58 26.95 -40.07
N ALA A 109 -1.08 27.87 -39.23
CA ALA A 109 -2.36 28.59 -39.21
C ALA A 109 -3.64 27.85 -39.63
#